data_AF-A0A699SZL9-F1
#
_entry.id   AF-A0A699SZL9-F1
#
_cell.length_a   1.000
_cell.length_b   1.000
_cell.length_c   1.000
_cell.angle_alpha   90.00
_cell.angle_beta   90.00
_cell.angle_gamma   90.00
#
_symmetry.space_group_name_H-M   'P 1'
#
loop_
_entity.id
_entity.type
_entity.pdbx_description
1 polymer ?
#
loop_
_entity_poly.entity_id
_entity_poly.type
_entity_poly.pdbx_seq_one_letter_code
_entity_poly.pdbx_strand_id
1 'polypeptide(L)'
;MDAEYLKKLQEELDKEHEEAYKNINWNAALDHVQSKEPRYIKRYHGIKKKPQSKSEAHKNMISYLKNTEGYKMEFFKGKTYDENFPIFQARFDANMKFLFKSREEMDKEDEEIIKSINETPT
;
A
#
# COMPACT_ATOMS: atom_id res chain seq x y z
N MET A 1 12.46 -19.39 30.39
CA MET A 1 13.45 -18.88 29.42
C MET A 1 14.08 -17.66 30.05
N ASP A 2 15.40 -17.64 30.16
CA ASP A 2 16.12 -16.51 30.77
C ASP A 2 16.11 -15.30 29.83
N ALA A 3 15.96 -14.11 30.40
CA ALA A 3 15.88 -12.84 29.66
C ALA A 3 17.13 -12.58 28.79
N GLU A 4 18.29 -13.13 29.18
CA GLU A 4 19.53 -13.07 28.40
C GLU A 4 19.42 -13.82 27.07
N TYR A 5 18.69 -14.93 27.03
CA TYR A 5 18.50 -15.72 25.81
C TYR A 5 17.60 -14.99 24.79
N LEU A 6 16.53 -14.35 25.26
CA LEU A 6 15.65 -13.55 24.41
C LEU A 6 16.36 -12.32 23.84
N LYS A 7 17.21 -11.66 24.64
CA LYS A 7 18.00 -10.51 24.18
C LYS A 7 18.99 -10.91 23.09
N LYS A 8 19.66 -12.05 23.25
CA LYS A 8 20.60 -12.59 22.27
C LYS A 8 19.92 -12.97 20.94
N LEU A 9 18.71 -13.54 21.01
CA LEU A 9 17.93 -13.88 19.83
C LEU A 9 17.49 -12.61 19.07
N GLN A 10 17.13 -11.55 19.78
CA GLN A 10 16.79 -10.27 19.18
C GLN A 10 18.01 -9.63 18.50
N GLU A 11 19.17 -9.62 19.17
CA GLU A 11 20.42 -9.10 18.59
C GLU A 11 20.89 -9.89 17.34
N GLU A 12 20.68 -11.21 17.31
CA GLU A 12 20.96 -12.04 16.12
C GLU A 12 20.00 -11.74 14.96
N LEU A 13 18.69 -11.61 15.23
CA LEU A 13 17.69 -11.24 14.22
C LEU A 13 17.92 -9.84 13.66
N ASP A 14 18.27 -8.88 14.52
CA ASP A 14 18.55 -7.50 14.10
C ASP A 14 19.82 -7.44 13.23
N LYS A 15 20.84 -8.26 13.53
CA LYS A 15 22.04 -8.40 12.69
C LYS A 15 21.77 -9.05 11.33
N GLU A 16 21.03 -10.15 11.29
CA GLU A 16 20.64 -10.79 10.03
C GLU A 16 19.82 -9.83 9.15
N HIS A 17 18.94 -9.03 9.76
CA HIS A 17 18.20 -7.98 9.06
C HIS A 17 19.13 -6.89 8.51
N GLU A 18 20.09 -6.38 9.31
CA GLU A 18 21.07 -5.40 8.83
C GLU A 18 21.94 -5.93 7.66
N GLU A 19 22.37 -7.19 7.74
CA GLU A 19 23.18 -7.82 6.69
C GLU A 19 22.36 -8.09 5.42
N ALA A 20 21.08 -8.43 5.56
CA ALA A 20 20.16 -8.55 4.43
C ALA A 20 19.96 -7.20 3.73
N TYR A 21 19.79 -6.10 4.48
CA TYR A 21 19.61 -4.75 3.93
C TYR A 21 20.81 -4.22 3.14
N LYS A 22 22.04 -4.59 3.52
CA LYS A 22 23.27 -4.18 2.83
C LYS A 22 23.47 -4.87 1.47
N ASN A 23 22.87 -6.04 1.28
CA ASN A 23 23.01 -6.86 0.08
C ASN A 23 21.81 -6.78 -0.87
N ILE A 24 20.76 -6.02 -0.51
CA ILE A 24 19.64 -5.77 -1.42
C ILE A 24 20.13 -4.84 -2.54
N ASN A 25 20.05 -5.32 -3.77
CA ASN A 25 20.22 -4.47 -4.94
C ASN A 25 19.00 -3.55 -5.03
N TRP A 26 19.09 -2.39 -4.38
CA TRP A 26 18.04 -1.39 -4.31
C TRP A 26 17.57 -0.91 -5.68
N ASN A 27 18.47 -0.85 -6.67
CA ASN A 27 18.11 -0.56 -8.06
C ASN A 27 17.23 -1.66 -8.66
N ALA A 28 17.52 -2.93 -8.38
CA ALA A 28 16.69 -4.05 -8.81
C ALA A 28 15.32 -4.09 -8.10
N ALA A 29 15.27 -3.71 -6.82
CA ALA A 29 14.01 -3.58 -6.08
C ALA A 29 13.15 -2.42 -6.63
N LEU A 30 13.78 -1.29 -6.95
CA LEU A 30 13.14 -0.13 -7.55
C LEU A 30 12.65 -0.42 -8.97
N ASP A 31 13.47 -1.04 -9.82
CA ASP A 31 13.08 -1.51 -11.16
C ASP A 31 11.91 -2.53 -11.08
N HIS A 32 11.87 -3.34 -10.03
CA HIS A 32 10.76 -4.27 -9.81
C HIS A 32 9.45 -3.55 -9.45
N VAL A 33 9.51 -2.49 -8.65
CA VAL A 33 8.36 -1.64 -8.30
C VAL A 33 7.92 -0.82 -9.51
N GLN A 34 8.86 -0.16 -10.19
CA GLN A 34 8.62 0.65 -11.40
C GLN A 34 8.15 -0.19 -12.59
N SER A 35 8.63 -1.42 -12.79
CA SER A 35 8.12 -2.30 -13.86
C SER A 35 6.69 -2.83 -13.57
N LYS A 36 6.27 -2.83 -12.31
CA LYS A 36 4.91 -3.17 -11.87
C LYS A 36 3.95 -1.96 -11.86
N GLU A 37 4.45 -0.73 -11.75
CA GLU A 37 3.66 0.50 -11.77
C GLU A 37 2.82 0.62 -13.07
N PRO A 38 3.36 0.42 -14.30
CA PRO A 38 2.57 0.40 -15.52
C PRO A 38 1.58 -0.76 -15.58
N ARG A 39 1.87 -1.93 -14.99
CA ARG A 39 0.93 -3.06 -14.96
C ARG A 39 -0.25 -2.76 -14.05
N TYR A 40 -0.01 -2.14 -12.89
CA TYR A 40 -1.07 -1.71 -11.97
C TYR A 40 -1.91 -0.58 -12.57
N ILE A 41 -1.26 0.43 -13.17
CA ILE A 41 -1.93 1.54 -13.83
C ILE A 41 -2.74 1.06 -15.05
N LYS A 42 -2.21 0.14 -15.87
CA LYS A 42 -2.93 -0.47 -17.00
C LYS A 42 -4.08 -1.37 -16.56
N ARG A 43 -3.92 -2.17 -15.49
CA ARG A 43 -5.03 -2.94 -14.89
C ARG A 43 -6.11 -2.02 -14.36
N TYR A 44 -5.72 -0.97 -13.64
CA TYR A 44 -6.65 0.03 -13.10
C TYR A 44 -7.38 0.79 -14.22
N HIS A 45 -6.69 1.16 -15.30
CA HIS A 45 -7.32 1.75 -16.50
C HIS A 45 -8.24 0.76 -17.24
N GLY A 46 -7.87 -0.52 -17.33
CA GLY A 46 -8.70 -1.57 -17.94
C GLY A 46 -9.98 -1.85 -17.14
N ILE A 47 -9.87 -1.85 -15.81
CA ILE A 47 -11.00 -1.98 -14.87
C ILE A 47 -11.87 -0.70 -14.90
N LYS A 48 -11.26 0.49 -14.91
CA LYS A 48 -11.98 1.77 -15.08
C LYS A 48 -12.75 1.85 -16.40
N LYS A 49 -12.29 1.18 -17.46
CA LYS A 49 -13.00 1.10 -18.74
C LYS A 49 -14.18 0.11 -18.77
N LYS A 50 -14.37 -0.74 -17.75
CA LYS A 50 -15.54 -1.66 -17.68
C LYS A 50 -16.11 -1.79 -16.27
N PRO A 51 -17.17 -1.02 -16.00
CA PRO A 51 -18.43 -1.57 -15.54
C PRO A 51 -19.43 -1.50 -16.70
N GLN A 52 -19.90 -2.64 -17.22
CA GLN A 52 -20.84 -2.64 -18.36
C GLN A 52 -22.24 -2.12 -17.97
N SER A 53 -22.53 -1.97 -16.67
CA SER A 53 -23.80 -1.45 -16.17
C SER A 53 -23.68 -0.87 -14.74
N LYS A 54 -24.65 -0.04 -14.32
CA LYS A 54 -24.77 0.50 -12.95
C LYS A 54 -24.79 -0.61 -11.88
N SER A 55 -25.37 -1.78 -12.19
CA SER A 55 -25.41 -2.96 -11.31
C SER A 55 -24.02 -3.58 -11.09
N GLU A 56 -23.20 -3.64 -12.13
CA GLU A 56 -21.85 -4.19 -12.03
C GLU A 56 -20.93 -3.24 -11.24
N ALA A 57 -21.05 -1.92 -11.49
CA ALA A 57 -20.37 -0.91 -10.69
C ALA A 57 -20.78 -0.99 -9.21
N HIS A 58 -22.07 -1.18 -8.93
CA HIS A 58 -22.60 -1.32 -7.57
C HIS A 58 -21.99 -2.52 -6.83
N LYS A 59 -21.92 -3.69 -7.48
CA LYS A 59 -21.30 -4.90 -6.90
C LYS A 59 -19.82 -4.69 -6.58
N ASN A 60 -19.09 -4.03 -7.48
CA ASN A 60 -17.67 -3.75 -7.30
C ASN A 60 -17.42 -2.82 -6.11
N MET A 61 -18.26 -1.79 -5.94
CA MET A 61 -18.19 -0.89 -4.78
C MET A 61 -18.44 -1.63 -3.46
N ILE A 62 -19.47 -2.48 -3.40
CA ILE A 62 -19.76 -3.30 -2.22
C ILE A 62 -18.59 -4.24 -1.90
N SER A 63 -18.03 -4.89 -2.91
CA SER A 63 -16.88 -5.79 -2.74
C SER A 63 -15.66 -5.05 -2.19
N TYR A 64 -15.37 -3.86 -2.72
CA TYR A 64 -14.28 -3.02 -2.23
C TYR A 64 -14.47 -2.63 -0.76
N LEU A 65 -15.65 -2.15 -0.39
CA LEU A 65 -15.96 -1.74 0.98
C LEU A 65 -15.86 -2.92 1.95
N LYS A 66 -16.37 -4.10 1.57
CA LYS A 66 -16.21 -5.33 2.35
C LYS A 66 -14.74 -5.65 2.63
N ASN A 67 -13.87 -5.49 1.64
CA ASN A 67 -12.45 -5.85 1.74
C ASN A 67 -11.61 -4.82 2.52
N THR A 68 -11.97 -3.54 2.45
CA THR A 68 -11.16 -2.45 3.03
C THR A 68 -11.54 -2.07 4.45
N GLU A 69 -12.78 -2.32 4.85
CA GLU A 69 -13.34 -1.89 6.15
C GLU A 69 -14.11 -2.98 6.89
N GLY A 70 -14.20 -4.18 6.31
CA GLY A 70 -14.94 -5.27 6.93
C GLY A 70 -16.46 -5.04 6.99
N TYR A 71 -17.01 -4.18 6.12
CA TYR A 71 -18.47 -4.00 6.02
C TYR A 71 -19.16 -5.35 5.75
N LYS A 72 -20.19 -5.66 6.56
CA LYS A 72 -21.00 -6.87 6.39
C LYS A 72 -21.94 -6.72 5.19
N MET A 73 -22.21 -7.83 4.48
CA MET A 73 -23.16 -7.83 3.35
C MET A 73 -24.55 -7.32 3.74
N GLU A 74 -24.99 -7.57 4.98
CA GLU A 74 -26.27 -7.10 5.51
C GLU A 74 -26.43 -5.58 5.47
N PHE A 75 -25.33 -4.82 5.59
CA PHE A 75 -25.34 -3.36 5.52
C PHE A 75 -25.81 -2.84 4.15
N PHE A 76 -25.53 -3.58 3.09
CA PHE A 76 -25.83 -3.20 1.72
C PHE A 76 -27.18 -3.74 1.23
N LYS A 77 -27.85 -4.63 1.98
CA LYS A 77 -29.15 -5.17 1.59
C LYS A 77 -30.18 -4.04 1.50
N GLY A 78 -30.88 -3.97 0.37
CA GLY A 78 -31.89 -2.94 0.10
C GLY A 78 -31.32 -1.56 -0.24
N LYS A 79 -30.00 -1.33 -0.14
CA LYS A 79 -29.39 -0.05 -0.53
C LYS A 79 -29.19 0.02 -2.04
N THR A 80 -29.56 1.14 -2.62
CA THR A 80 -29.35 1.45 -4.03
C THR A 80 -27.89 1.80 -4.33
N TYR A 81 -27.55 1.91 -5.61
CA TYR A 81 -26.24 2.43 -6.03
C TYR A 81 -26.00 3.84 -5.50
N ASP A 82 -27.00 4.73 -5.62
CA ASP A 82 -26.85 6.15 -5.29
C ASP A 82 -26.66 6.37 -3.78
N GLU A 83 -27.19 5.48 -2.94
CA GLU A 83 -26.97 5.50 -1.48
C GLU A 83 -25.59 4.95 -1.07
N ASN A 84 -25.04 3.99 -1.81
CA ASN A 84 -23.74 3.40 -1.51
C ASN A 84 -22.58 4.18 -2.11
N PHE A 85 -22.84 4.95 -3.17
CA PHE A 85 -21.83 5.72 -3.90
C PHE A 85 -21.09 6.72 -3.01
N PRO A 86 -21.76 7.55 -2.17
CA PRO A 86 -21.07 8.47 -1.27
C PRO A 86 -20.15 7.77 -0.27
N ILE A 87 -20.56 6.60 0.24
CA ILE A 87 -19.77 5.81 1.21
C ILE A 87 -18.50 5.29 0.55
N PHE A 88 -18.64 4.72 -0.64
CA PHE A 88 -17.51 4.27 -1.45
C PHE A 88 -16.55 5.42 -1.76
N GLN A 89 -17.07 6.56 -2.24
CA GLN A 89 -16.30 7.75 -2.59
C GLN A 89 -15.47 8.24 -1.41
N ALA A 90 -16.11 8.47 -0.26
CA ALA A 90 -15.43 8.95 0.94
C ALA A 90 -14.29 8.00 1.37
N ARG A 91 -14.53 6.69 1.32
CA ARG A 91 -13.50 5.72 1.72
C ARG A 91 -12.39 5.57 0.70
N PHE A 92 -12.73 5.60 -0.59
CA PHE A 92 -11.76 5.58 -1.67
C PHE A 92 -10.83 6.80 -1.57
N ASP A 93 -11.40 8.00 -1.38
CA ASP A 93 -10.63 9.24 -1.28
C ASP A 93 -9.74 9.26 -0.03
N ALA A 94 -10.23 8.77 1.12
CA ALA A 94 -9.42 8.60 2.33
C ALA A 94 -8.24 7.63 2.11
N ASN A 95 -8.48 6.49 1.46
CA ASN A 95 -7.44 5.51 1.16
C ASN A 95 -6.41 6.06 0.16
N MET A 96 -6.85 6.79 -0.87
CA MET A 96 -5.94 7.45 -1.81
C MET A 96 -5.10 8.51 -1.10
N LYS A 97 -5.71 9.33 -0.23
CA LYS A 97 -4.99 10.33 0.55
C LYS A 97 -3.93 9.68 1.44
N PHE A 98 -4.25 8.57 2.11
CA PHE A 98 -3.29 7.82 2.92
C PHE A 98 -2.13 7.28 2.09
N LEU A 99 -2.42 6.61 0.96
CA LEU A 99 -1.39 6.06 0.07
C LEU A 99 -0.45 7.14 -0.49
N PHE A 100 -0.99 8.29 -0.90
CA PHE A 100 -0.16 9.40 -1.39
C PHE A 100 0.67 10.03 -0.28
N LYS A 101 0.13 10.12 0.94
CA LYS A 101 0.89 10.62 2.10
C LYS A 101 2.07 9.72 2.43
N SER A 102 1.87 8.41 2.45
CA SER A 102 2.95 7.44 2.68
C SER A 102 4.00 7.49 1.57
N ARG A 103 3.59 7.74 0.32
CA ARG A 103 4.55 7.93 -0.80
C ARG A 103 5.41 9.17 -0.60
N GLU A 104 4.79 10.31 -0.29
CA GLU A 104 5.52 11.56 -0.07
C GLU A 104 6.43 11.52 1.17
N GLU A 105 6.03 10.82 2.23
CA GLU A 105 6.86 10.59 3.41
C GLU A 105 8.07 9.69 3.11
N MET A 106 7.89 8.60 2.35
CA MET A 106 9.00 7.75 1.89
C MET A 106 9.96 8.52 0.97
N ASP A 107 9.45 9.31 0.02
CA ASP A 107 10.28 10.09 -0.90
C ASP A 107 11.15 11.11 -0.13
N LYS A 108 10.64 11.70 0.97
CA LYS A 108 11.40 12.60 1.84
C LYS A 108 12.45 11.88 2.68
N GLU A 109 12.12 10.71 3.22
CA GLU A 109 13.07 9.88 3.96
C GLU A 109 14.24 9.46 3.06
N ASP A 110 13.96 9.11 1.80
CA ASP A 110 14.99 8.81 0.79
C ASP A 110 15.88 10.03 0.50
N GLU A 111 15.30 11.23 0.33
CA GLU A 111 16.07 12.47 0.14
C GLU A 111 17.00 12.76 1.34
N GLU A 112 16.53 12.56 2.57
CA GLU A 112 17.35 12.74 3.77
C GLU A 112 18.47 11.70 3.88
N ILE A 113 18.21 10.44 3.55
CA ILE A 113 19.23 9.38 3.50
C ILE A 113 20.30 9.73 2.47
N ILE A 114 19.90 10.09 1.24
CA ILE A 114 20.82 10.48 0.16
C ILE A 114 21.66 11.69 0.58
N LYS A 115 21.05 12.69 1.21
CA LYS A 115 21.76 13.86 1.72
C LYS A 115 22.78 13.48 2.80
N SER A 116 22.41 12.61 3.73
CA SER A 116 23.30 12.14 4.80
C SER A 116 24.52 11.37 4.28
N ILE A 117 24.36 10.58 3.21
CA ILE A 117 25.46 9.84 2.55
C ILE A 117 26.44 10.83 1.90
N ASN A 118 25.92 11.85 1.21
CA ASN A 118 26.73 12.84 0.49
C ASN A 118 27.42 13.89 1.39
N GLU A 119 26.95 14.07 2.63
CA GLU A 119 27.54 14.99 3.61
C GLU A 119 28.65 14.35 4.48
N THR A 120 28.90 13.04 4.35
CA THR A 120 30.01 12.37 5.04
C THR A 120 31.36 12.91 4.53
N PRO A 121 32.18 13.58 5.36
CA PRO A 121 33.48 14.10 4.91
C PRO A 121 34.40 12.93 4.55
N THR A 122 35.05 13.03 3.38
CA THR A 122 36.10 12.10 2.95
C THR A 122 37.34 12.19 3.83
#